data_AF-L0J8S9-F1
#
_entry.id   AF-L0J8S9-F1
#
_cell.length_a   1.000
_cell.length_b   1.000
_cell.length_c   1.000
_cell.angle_alpha   90.00
_cell.angle_beta   90.00
_cell.angle_gamma   90.00
#
_symmetry.space_group_name_H-M   'P 1'
#
loop_
_entity.id
_entity.type
_entity.pdbx_description
1 polymer ?
#
loop_
_entity_poly.entity_id
_entity_poly.type
_entity_poly.pdbx_seq_one_letter_code
_entity_poly.pdbx_strand_id
1 'polypeptide(L)' 'MVTVAELVNESGNVWALTRVPDGSLLARIEGRAERVLGPAAACLVADHGFEVGRWSECDPGRYAYQVGD' A
#
# COMPACT_ATOMS: atom_id res chain seq x y z
N MET A 1 -13.78 0.98 8.86
CA MET A 1 -12.59 0.71 8.01
C MET A 1 -12.93 0.30 6.57
N VAL A 2 -12.42 1.04 5.58
CA VAL A 2 -12.57 0.77 4.13
C VAL A 2 -11.19 0.65 3.49
N THR A 3 -11.00 -0.32 2.59
CA THR A 3 -9.76 -0.46 1.80
C THR A 3 -9.72 0.57 0.68
N VAL A 4 -8.66 1.36 0.62
CA VAL A 4 -8.48 2.45 -0.36
C VAL A 4 -7.23 2.28 -1.21
N ALA A 5 -6.30 1.41 -0.82
CA ALA A 5 -5.14 1.05 -1.60
C ALA A 5 -4.67 -0.38 -1.27
N GLU A 6 -3.91 -0.97 -2.18
CA GLU A 6 -3.27 -2.27 -2.01
C GLU A 6 -1.77 -2.17 -2.28
N LEU A 7 -1.00 -2.97 -1.57
CA LEU A 7 0.43 -3.14 -1.81
C LEU A 7 0.72 -4.61 -2.07
N VAL A 8 1.23 -4.92 -3.27
CA VAL A 8 1.47 -6.29 -3.73
C VAL A 8 2.93 -6.47 -4.11
N ASN A 9 3.56 -7.54 -3.63
CA ASN A 9 4.89 -7.94 -4.03
C ASN A 9 4.85 -8.50 -5.48
N GLU A 10 5.46 -7.79 -6.42
CA GLU A 10 5.57 -8.25 -7.81
C GLU A 10 6.78 -9.17 -8.01
N SER A 11 7.87 -8.93 -7.28
CA SER A 11 9.11 -9.70 -7.43
C SER A 11 10.04 -9.50 -6.24
N GLY A 12 9.92 -10.32 -5.20
CA GLY A 12 10.83 -10.46 -4.04
C GLY A 12 11.11 -9.19 -3.23
N ASN A 13 11.69 -8.20 -3.87
CA ASN A 13 12.02 -6.86 -3.41
C ASN A 13 11.24 -5.73 -4.10
N VAL A 14 10.39 -6.00 -5.11
CA VAL A 14 9.61 -4.96 -5.81
C VAL A 14 8.14 -5.04 -5.42
N TRP A 15 7.56 -3.91 -5.04
CA TRP A 15 6.18 -3.80 -4.58
C TRP A 15 5.41 -2.76 -5.39
N ALA A 16 4.23 -3.13 -5.88
CA ALA A 16 3.31 -2.24 -6.55
C ALA A 16 2.26 -1.71 -5.55
N LEU A 17 2.16 -0.39 -5.45
CA LEU A 17 1.12 0.30 -4.69
C LEU A 17 0.03 0.75 -5.65
N THR A 18 -1.20 0.24 -5.49
CA THR A 18 -2.34 0.55 -6.37
C THR A 18 -3.50 1.17 -5.59
N ARG A 19 -4.26 2.05 -6.25
CA ARG A 19 -5.50 2.62 -5.71
C ARG A 19 -6.67 1.66 -5.89
N VAL A 20 -7.53 1.56 -4.88
CA VAL A 20 -8.83 0.89 -4.96
C VAL A 20 -9.92 1.96 -5.09
N PRO A 21 -10.95 1.78 -5.96
CA PRO A 21 -11.24 0.59 -6.77
C PRO A 21 -10.69 0.59 -8.20
N ASP A 22 -10.13 1.70 -8.68
CA ASP A 22 -9.80 1.85 -10.12
C ASP A 22 -8.53 1.11 -10.57
N GLY A 23 -7.70 0.64 -9.63
CA GLY A 23 -6.51 -0.15 -9.92
C GLY A 23 -5.31 0.67 -10.40
N SER A 24 -5.37 2.01 -10.39
CA SER A 24 -4.25 2.85 -10.82
C SER A 24 -3.00 2.58 -10.00
N LEU A 25 -1.88 2.37 -10.69
CA LEU A 25 -0.56 2.32 -10.07
C LEU A 25 -0.18 3.71 -9.54
N LEU A 26 0.05 3.79 -8.24
CA LEU A 26 0.48 5.01 -7.55
C LEU A 26 2.00 5.08 -7.47
N ALA A 27 2.63 3.97 -7.08
CA ALA A 27 4.08 3.90 -6.95
C ALA A 27 4.60 2.47 -7.08
N ARG A 28 5.90 2.36 -7.40
CA ARG A 28 6.69 1.15 -7.19
C ARG A 28 7.71 1.41 -6.09
N ILE A 29 7.79 0.49 -5.14
CA ILE A 29 8.65 0.60 -3.97
C ILE A 29 9.57 -0.60 -3.94
N GLU A 30 10.86 -0.34 -3.88
CA GLU A 30 11.88 -1.39 -3.74
C GLU A 30 12.27 -1.54 -2.27
N GLY A 31 12.21 -2.77 -1.76
CA GLY A 31 12.58 -3.07 -0.38
C GLY A 31 12.07 -4.42 0.12
N ARG A 32 12.50 -4.77 1.33
CA ARG A 32 12.02 -5.95 2.06
C ARG A 32 10.63 -5.69 2.64
N ALA A 33 9.81 -6.73 2.73
CA ALA A 33 8.44 -6.68 3.25
C ALA A 33 8.31 -5.87 4.55
N GLU A 34 9.22 -6.09 5.51
CA GLU A 34 9.23 -5.45 6.82
C GLU A 34 9.49 -3.92 6.78
N ARG A 35 9.98 -3.38 5.65
CA ARG A 35 10.39 -1.97 5.52
C ARG A 35 9.56 -1.16 4.53
N VAL A 36 8.75 -1.80 3.69
CA VAL A 36 8.03 -1.11 2.60
C VAL A 36 6.71 -0.47 3.04
N LEU A 37 6.10 -0.96 4.13
CA LEU A 37 4.80 -0.48 4.60
C LEU A 37 4.82 1.00 5.03
N GLY A 38 5.89 1.45 5.69
CA GLY A 38 6.06 2.85 6.10
C GLY A 38 6.16 3.81 4.90
N PRO A 39 7.11 3.61 3.97
CA PRO A 39 7.18 4.38 2.73
C PRO A 39 5.90 4.33 1.90
N ALA A 40 5.23 3.17 1.81
CA ALA A 40 3.96 3.05 1.10
C ALA A 40 2.86 3.92 1.74
N ALA A 41 2.73 3.90 3.07
CA ALA A 41 1.79 4.76 3.78
C ALA A 41 2.14 6.25 3.62
N ALA A 42 3.43 6.60 3.67
CA ALA A 42 3.88 7.97 3.45
C ALA A 42 3.54 8.45 2.03
N CYS A 43 3.72 7.61 1.01
CA CYS A 43 3.33 7.93 -0.36
C CYS A 43 1.82 8.17 -0.49
N LEU A 44 0.99 7.31 0.12
CA LEU A 44 -0.46 7.50 0.15
C LEU A 44 -0.85 8.84 0.77
N VAL A 45 -0.31 9.17 1.94
CA VAL A 45 -0.72 10.37 2.70
C VAL A 45 -0.09 11.64 2.11
N ALA A 46 1.23 11.66 1.93
CA ALA A 46 1.98 12.86 1.55
C ALA A 46 1.85 13.19 0.06
N ASP A 47 1.93 12.19 -0.83
CA ASP A 47 1.98 12.42 -2.28
C ASP A 47 0.58 12.37 -2.91
N HIS A 48 -0.32 11.57 -2.34
CA HIS A 48 -1.64 11.33 -2.91
C HIS A 48 -2.82 11.78 -2.04
N GLY A 49 -2.56 12.36 -0.86
CA GLY A 49 -3.57 13.01 -0.02
C GLY A 49 -4.60 12.07 0.60
N PHE A 50 -4.27 10.78 0.76
CA PHE A 50 -5.15 9.84 1.46
C PHE A 50 -5.16 10.12 2.97
N GLU A 51 -6.23 9.68 3.63
CA GLU A 51 -6.29 9.69 5.10
C GLU A 51 -5.23 8.76 5.72
N VAL A 52 -4.82 9.07 6.95
CA VAL A 52 -3.98 8.18 7.74
C VAL A 52 -4.78 6.92 8.09
N GLY A 53 -4.19 5.77 7.79
CA GLY A 53 -4.81 4.47 7.92
C GLY A 53 -3.78 3.43 8.38
N ARG A 54 -4.16 2.17 8.24
CA ARG A 54 -3.33 1.04 8.65
C ARG A 54 -3.24 -0.03 7.57
N TRP A 55 -2.11 -0.72 7.53
CA TRP A 55 -1.92 -1.89 6.70
C TRP A 55 -2.44 -3.14 7.40
N SER A 56 -3.17 -3.97 6.66
CA SER A 56 -3.58 -5.31 7.06
C SER A 56 -3.06 -6.30 6.02
N GLU A 57 -2.36 -7.34 6.44
CA GLU A 57 -1.94 -8.43 5.53
C GLU A 57 -3.15 -9.27 5.16
N CYS A 58 -3.41 -9.42 3.85
CA CYS A 58 -4.50 -10.25 3.34
C CYS A 58 -4.00 -11.64 2.95
N ASP A 59 -2.87 -11.68 2.26
CA ASP A 59 -2.18 -12.87 1.77
C ASP A 59 -0.66 -12.62 1.85
N PRO A 60 0.19 -13.66 1.79
CA PRO A 60 1.64 -13.48 1.76
C PRO A 60 2.06 -12.53 0.63
N GLY A 61 2.65 -11.39 0.99
CA GLY A 61 3.08 -10.37 0.03
C GLY A 61 1.95 -9.47 -0.51
N ARG A 62 0.76 -9.49 0.10
CA ARG A 62 -0.36 -8.61 -0.26
C ARG A 62 -0.96 -7.94 0.98
N TYR A 63 -0.96 -6.62 0.97
CA TYR A 63 -1.49 -5.79 2.05
C TYR A 63 -2.59 -4.87 1.55
N ALA A 64 -3.60 -4.67 2.37
CA ALA A 64 -4.65 -3.67 2.16
C ALA A 64 -4.43 -2.47 3.10
N TYR A 65 -4.46 -1.26 2.56
CA TYR A 65 -4.47 -0.03 3.34
C TYR A 65 -5.90 0.38 3.65
N GLN A 66 -6.22 0.44 4.94
CA GLN A 66 -7.57 0.69 5.43
C GLN A 66 -7.62 2.02 6.18
N VAL A 67 -8.62 2.83 5.85
CA VAL A 67 -8.88 4.13 6.50
C VAL A 67 -10.25 4.16 7.16
N GLY A 68 -10.44 5.11 8.08
CA GLY A 68 -11.63 5.27 8.91
C GLY A 68 -11.62 4.39 10.17
N ASP A 69 -12.45 4.76 11.14
CA ASP A 69 -12.69 4.01 12.39
C ASP A 69 -13.38 2.65 12.10
#